data_AF-A0A7C3GF86-F1
#
_entry.id   AF-A0A7C3GF86-F1
#
_cell.length_a   1.000
_cell.length_b   1.000
_cell.length_c   1.000
_cell.angle_alpha   90.00
_cell.angle_beta   90.00
_cell.angle_gamma   90.00
#
_symmetry.space_group_name_H-M   'P 1'
#
loop_
_entity.id
_entity.type
_entity.pdbx_description
1 polymer ?
#
loop_
_entity_poly.entity_id
_entity_poly.type
_entity_poly.pdbx_seq_one_letter_code
_entity_poly.pdbx_strand_id
1 'polypeptide(L)'
;MKRKDLVYRLLAHFPDLRKSDVELLVGAFFEEMVQALREAQRIEIRGFGRFEVHHGKERIFVNPQNRKVYHLPGNRRLVFRVGKDLAERLNSPPRAVLDLGTQTFRLALGKVQGEQLRVIEKRRENVRLGEGLESGVISPQAMERGLRVLRDFRDHLAELEVSEIRAVGTAVFREARNAGEFLSQARDLGFEVEFISPEEEAELVARGVISGLR
;
A
#
# COMPACT_ATOMS: atom_id res chain seq x y z
N MET A 1 14.83 -1.58 -7.42
CA MET A 1 14.78 -2.86 -8.17
C MET A 1 15.99 -2.92 -9.07
N LYS A 2 16.83 -3.97 -8.93
CA LYS A 2 18.02 -4.19 -9.75
C LYS A 2 17.63 -4.94 -11.04
N ARG A 3 18.49 -4.92 -12.07
CA ARG A 3 18.28 -5.64 -13.34
C ARG A 3 18.06 -7.15 -13.12
N LYS A 4 18.80 -7.76 -12.19
CA LYS A 4 18.62 -9.17 -11.80
C LYS A 4 17.21 -9.44 -11.25
N ASP A 5 16.68 -8.55 -10.42
CA ASP A 5 15.34 -8.70 -9.84
C ASP A 5 14.24 -8.67 -10.92
N LEU A 6 14.43 -7.84 -11.96
CA LEU A 6 13.50 -7.77 -13.09
C LEU A 6 13.50 -9.07 -13.90
N VAL A 7 14.67 -9.65 -14.16
CA VAL A 7 14.80 -10.93 -14.87
C VAL A 7 14.07 -12.04 -14.13
N TYR A 8 14.27 -12.15 -12.80
CA TYR A 8 13.59 -13.17 -12.00
C TYR A 8 12.07 -13.00 -12.00
N ARG A 9 11.58 -11.75 -11.95
CA ARG A 9 10.13 -11.49 -12.04
C ARG A 9 9.56 -11.84 -13.40
N LEU A 10 10.27 -11.56 -14.49
CA LEU A 10 9.82 -11.91 -15.83
C LEU A 10 9.77 -13.42 -16.02
N LEU A 11 10.75 -14.17 -15.51
CA LEU A 11 10.73 -15.64 -15.56
C LEU A 11 9.56 -16.25 -14.78
N ALA A 12 9.16 -15.64 -13.67
CA ALA A 12 7.99 -16.08 -12.92
C ALA A 12 6.67 -15.88 -13.70
N HIS A 13 6.59 -14.83 -14.54
CA HIS A 13 5.41 -14.55 -15.37
C HIS A 13 5.43 -15.28 -16.72
N PHE A 14 6.62 -15.64 -17.21
CA PHE A 14 6.82 -16.32 -18.48
C PHE A 14 7.67 -17.58 -18.27
N PRO A 15 7.11 -18.63 -17.64
CA PRO A 15 7.86 -19.82 -17.24
C PRO A 15 8.41 -20.62 -18.44
N ASP A 16 7.83 -20.44 -19.63
CA ASP A 16 8.26 -21.10 -20.86
C ASP A 16 9.53 -20.49 -21.48
N LEU A 17 9.94 -19.30 -21.04
CA LEU A 17 11.14 -18.64 -21.55
C LEU A 17 12.39 -19.10 -20.80
N ARG A 18 13.47 -19.33 -21.55
CA ARG A 18 14.78 -19.60 -20.95
C ARG A 18 15.33 -18.33 -20.32
N LYS A 19 16.03 -18.48 -19.20
CA LYS A 19 16.69 -17.38 -18.49
C LYS A 19 17.60 -16.53 -19.40
N SER A 20 18.37 -17.16 -20.27
CA SER A 20 19.26 -16.47 -21.22
C SER A 20 18.50 -15.54 -22.16
N ASP A 21 17.33 -15.98 -22.62
CA ASP A 21 16.51 -15.24 -23.59
C ASP A 21 15.91 -14.00 -22.91
N VAL A 22 15.46 -14.14 -21.66
CA VAL A 22 14.97 -13.01 -20.85
C VAL A 22 16.10 -12.02 -20.54
N GLU A 23 17.31 -12.49 -20.19
CA GLU A 23 18.46 -11.64 -19.92
C GLU A 23 18.88 -10.82 -21.15
N LEU A 24 18.85 -11.45 -22.32
CA LEU A 24 19.11 -10.81 -23.62
C LEU A 24 18.06 -9.74 -23.93
N LEU A 25 16.77 -10.07 -23.84
CA LEU A 25 15.67 -9.13 -24.09
C LEU A 25 15.71 -7.91 -23.16
N VAL A 26 15.92 -8.15 -21.86
CA VAL A 26 16.07 -7.07 -20.88
C VAL A 26 17.30 -6.21 -21.22
N GLY A 27 18.40 -6.82 -21.68
CA GLY A 27 19.59 -6.11 -22.12
C GLY A 27 19.33 -5.20 -23.30
N ALA A 28 18.82 -5.76 -24.39
CA ALA A 28 18.50 -5.03 -25.60
C ALA A 28 17.55 -3.86 -25.29
N PHE A 29 16.51 -4.08 -24.48
CA PHE A 29 15.59 -3.02 -24.08
C PHE A 29 16.30 -1.84 -23.39
N PHE A 30 17.17 -2.10 -22.41
CA PHE A 30 17.89 -1.02 -21.73
C PHE A 30 18.94 -0.36 -22.61
N GLU A 31 19.58 -1.10 -23.51
CA GLU A 31 20.53 -0.56 -24.48
C GLU A 31 19.84 0.42 -25.45
N GLU A 32 18.69 0.04 -25.99
CA GLU A 32 17.85 0.91 -26.83
C GLU A 32 17.43 2.18 -26.07
N MET A 33 17.01 2.04 -24.81
CA MET A 33 16.69 3.21 -23.99
C MET A 33 17.89 4.14 -23.80
N VAL A 34 19.07 3.59 -23.52
CA VAL A 34 20.29 4.40 -23.36
C VAL A 34 20.63 5.14 -24.65
N GLN A 35 20.52 4.47 -25.80
CA GLN A 35 20.80 5.07 -27.09
C GLN A 35 19.81 6.20 -27.42
N ALA A 36 18.52 5.96 -27.25
CA ALA A 36 17.49 6.99 -27.44
C ALA A 36 17.72 8.22 -26.54
N LEU A 37 18.09 8.03 -25.26
CA LEU A 37 18.41 9.15 -24.36
C LEU A 37 19.69 9.89 -24.74
N ARG A 38 20.72 9.20 -25.26
CA ARG A 38 21.95 9.85 -25.75
C ARG A 38 21.66 10.80 -26.91
N GLU A 39 20.72 10.42 -27.76
CA GLU A 39 20.23 11.21 -28.90
C GLU A 39 19.17 12.25 -28.51
N ALA A 40 18.89 12.41 -27.21
CA ALA A 40 17.84 13.28 -26.68
C ALA A 40 16.43 12.98 -27.23
N GLN A 41 16.20 11.74 -27.66
CA GLN A 41 14.87 11.28 -28.06
C GLN A 41 14.00 11.08 -26.82
N ARG A 42 12.71 11.36 -26.97
CA ARG A 42 11.71 11.07 -25.94
C ARG A 42 11.39 9.58 -25.96
N ILE A 43 11.46 8.95 -24.80
CA ILE A 43 11.01 7.56 -24.60
C ILE A 43 9.68 7.60 -23.87
N GLU A 44 8.68 6.92 -24.41
CA GLU A 44 7.37 6.75 -23.77
C GLU A 44 7.05 5.27 -23.59
N ILE A 45 6.75 4.90 -22.35
CA ILE A 45 6.31 3.56 -21.99
C ILE A 45 4.88 3.70 -21.52
N ARG A 46 3.92 3.19 -22.31
CA ARG A 46 2.48 3.30 -22.04
C ARG A 46 2.15 2.82 -20.62
N GLY A 47 1.36 3.61 -19.90
CA GLY A 47 1.00 3.36 -18.50
C GLY A 47 2.10 3.63 -17.47
N PHE A 48 3.38 3.49 -17.84
CA PHE A 48 4.51 3.71 -16.94
C PHE A 48 4.93 5.18 -16.85
N GLY A 49 5.15 5.83 -17.99
CA GLY A 49 5.56 7.23 -18.05
C GLY A 49 6.50 7.54 -19.21
N ARG A 50 7.08 8.73 -19.19
CA ARG A 50 7.98 9.22 -20.25
C ARG A 50 9.29 9.76 -19.70
N PHE A 51 10.36 9.54 -20.45
CA PHE A 51 11.68 10.08 -20.21
C PHE A 51 12.01 11.13 -21.27
N GLU A 52 12.46 12.31 -20.82
CA GLU A 52 12.81 13.44 -21.67
C GLU A 52 14.16 14.02 -21.24
N VAL A 53 15.05 14.31 -22.20
CA VAL A 53 16.32 14.99 -21.92
C VAL A 53 16.14 16.48 -22.08
N HIS A 54 16.20 17.19 -20.97
CA HIS A 54 16.12 18.65 -20.93
C HIS A 54 17.52 19.26 -21.04
N HIS A 55 17.64 20.28 -21.88
CA HIS A 55 18.85 21.07 -22.06
C HIS A 55 18.69 22.40 -21.33
N GLY A 56 19.50 22.64 -20.29
CA GLY A 56 19.62 23.94 -19.66
C GLY A 56 20.36 24.91 -20.58
N LYS A 57 20.01 26.20 -20.50
CA LYS A 57 20.71 27.24 -21.24
C LYS A 57 22.14 27.38 -20.73
N GLU A 58 23.07 27.64 -21.65
CA GLU A 58 24.41 28.11 -21.30
C GLU A 58 24.30 29.43 -20.52
N ARG A 59 25.16 29.63 -19.54
CA ARG A 59 25.16 30.83 -18.70
C ARG A 59 26.53 31.44 -18.61
N ILE A 60 26.58 32.76 -18.69
CA ILE A 60 27.79 33.51 -18.40
C ILE A 60 27.79 33.83 -16.91
N PHE A 61 28.83 33.41 -16.21
CA PHE A 61 29.08 33.77 -14.82
C PHE A 61 30.27 34.73 -14.77
N VAL A 62 30.06 35.91 -14.21
CA VAL A 62 31.13 36.87 -13.95
C VAL A 62 31.50 36.77 -12.49
N ASN A 63 32.75 36.42 -12.18
CA ASN A 63 33.21 36.36 -10.80
C ASN A 63 33.29 37.78 -10.21
N PRO A 64 32.58 38.07 -9.11
CA PRO A 64 32.48 39.42 -8.56
C PRO A 64 33.81 39.94 -7.99
N GLN A 65 34.73 39.07 -7.60
CA GLN A 65 36.00 39.45 -6.96
C GLN A 65 37.09 39.82 -7.97
N ASN A 66 37.14 39.15 -9.13
CA ASN A 66 38.22 39.33 -10.11
C ASN A 66 37.73 39.68 -11.53
N ARG A 67 36.42 39.89 -11.72
CA ARG A 67 35.75 40.18 -12.99
C ARG A 67 36.02 39.18 -14.13
N LYS A 68 36.59 38.00 -13.84
CA LYS A 68 36.77 36.95 -14.84
C LYS A 68 35.43 36.41 -15.28
N VAL A 69 35.29 36.22 -16.58
CA VAL A 69 34.10 35.67 -17.23
C VAL A 69 34.26 34.17 -17.39
N TYR A 70 33.26 33.40 -16.95
CA TYR A 70 33.18 31.96 -17.09
C TYR A 70 31.96 31.61 -17.95
N HIS A 71 32.19 30.83 -19.00
CA HIS A 71 31.15 30.23 -19.81
C HIS A 71 30.76 28.90 -19.17
N LEU A 72 29.58 28.84 -18.55
CA LEU A 72 29.05 27.62 -17.95
C LEU A 72 28.21 26.90 -19.01
N PRO A 73 28.68 25.75 -19.54
CA PRO A 73 27.95 25.02 -20.56
C PRO A 73 26.56 24.63 -20.04
N GLY A 74 25.59 24.63 -20.95
CA GLY A 74 24.24 24.15 -20.65
C GLY A 74 24.29 22.70 -20.11
N ASN A 75 23.55 22.43 -19.04
CA ASN A 75 23.49 21.08 -18.48
C ASN A 75 22.47 20.21 -19.21
N ARG A 76 22.70 18.90 -19.23
CA ARG A 76 21.70 17.92 -19.67
C ARG A 76 21.10 17.25 -18.44
N ARG A 77 19.78 17.29 -18.31
CA ARG A 77 19.06 16.61 -17.22
C ARG A 77 18.03 15.65 -17.80
N LEU A 78 18.06 14.42 -17.32
CA LEU A 78 16.97 13.46 -17.55
C LEU A 78 15.79 13.82 -16.64
N VAL A 79 14.62 14.00 -17.25
CA VAL A 79 13.35 14.22 -16.55
C VAL A 79 12.45 13.03 -16.82
N PHE A 80 11.93 12.43 -15.74
CA PHE A 80 10.90 11.40 -15.82
C PHE A 80 9.55 12.02 -15.45
N ARG A 81 8.53 11.81 -16.27
CA ARG A 81 7.14 12.13 -15.93
C ARG A 81 6.35 10.84 -15.80
N VAL A 82 5.73 10.66 -14.66
CA VAL A 82 4.93 9.48 -14.30
C VAL A 82 3.73 9.37 -15.24
N GLY A 83 3.48 8.18 -15.78
CA GLY A 83 2.29 7.88 -16.58
C GLY A 83 1.05 7.67 -15.70
N LYS A 84 -0.14 7.70 -16.31
CA LYS A 84 -1.41 7.59 -15.58
C LYS A 84 -1.46 6.33 -14.70
N ASP A 85 -1.20 5.14 -15.27
CA ASP A 85 -1.31 3.88 -14.54
C ASP A 85 -0.27 3.79 -13.41
N LEU A 86 0.97 4.25 -13.62
CA LEU A 86 1.97 4.30 -12.55
C LEU A 86 1.58 5.30 -11.46
N ALA A 87 1.03 6.46 -11.83
CA ALA A 87 0.53 7.44 -10.87
C ALA A 87 -0.63 6.87 -10.06
N GLU A 88 -1.60 6.22 -10.70
CA GLU A 88 -2.69 5.52 -10.02
C GLU A 88 -2.17 4.42 -9.11
N ARG A 89 -1.17 3.63 -9.53
CA ARG A 89 -0.58 2.57 -8.70
C ARG A 89 0.18 3.10 -7.49
N LEU A 90 0.87 4.23 -7.64
CA LEU A 90 1.58 4.90 -6.55
C LEU A 90 0.60 5.58 -5.60
N ASN A 91 -0.41 6.25 -6.15
CA ASN A 91 -1.34 7.11 -5.43
C ASN A 91 -2.63 6.40 -5.00
N SER A 92 -2.84 5.12 -5.34
CA SER A 92 -3.98 4.35 -4.83
C SER A 92 -3.89 4.33 -3.31
N PRO A 93 -4.86 4.92 -2.59
CA PRO A 93 -4.83 4.95 -1.14
C PRO A 93 -4.96 3.51 -0.63
N PRO A 94 -4.13 3.10 0.34
CA PRO A 94 -4.34 1.83 1.00
C PRO A 94 -5.68 1.81 1.75
N ARG A 95 -6.28 0.63 1.84
CA ARG A 95 -7.52 0.36 2.59
C ARG A 95 -7.20 -0.53 3.78
N ALA A 96 -7.85 -0.25 4.90
CA ALA A 96 -7.75 -1.08 6.10
C ALA A 96 -9.06 -1.84 6.36
N VAL A 97 -8.91 -3.09 6.77
CA VAL A 97 -10.02 -3.91 7.29
C VAL A 97 -9.66 -4.35 8.70
N LEU A 98 -10.60 -4.15 9.63
CA LEU A 98 -10.51 -4.65 10.99
C LEU A 98 -11.53 -5.75 11.22
N ASP A 99 -11.10 -6.83 11.84
CA ASP A 99 -11.95 -7.90 12.37
C ASP A 99 -11.84 -7.88 13.90
N LEU A 100 -12.93 -7.49 14.54
CA LEU A 100 -13.05 -7.34 15.98
C LEU A 100 -13.73 -8.58 16.57
N GLY A 101 -12.89 -9.56 16.90
CA GLY A 101 -13.29 -10.84 17.47
C GLY A 101 -13.43 -10.85 18.99
N THR A 102 -14.05 -11.91 19.50
CA THR A 102 -14.14 -12.19 20.95
C THR A 102 -12.76 -12.31 21.61
N GLN A 103 -11.78 -12.90 20.92
CA GLN A 103 -10.43 -13.11 21.47
C GLN A 103 -9.36 -12.18 20.91
N THR A 104 -9.50 -11.81 19.66
CA THR A 104 -8.42 -11.20 18.90
C THR A 104 -9.00 -10.10 18.02
N PHE A 105 -8.32 -8.96 17.97
CA PHE A 105 -8.53 -7.97 16.93
C PHE A 105 -7.48 -8.16 15.84
N ARG A 106 -7.91 -8.11 14.58
CA ARG A 106 -7.02 -8.22 13.42
C ARG A 106 -7.13 -6.96 12.60
N LEU A 107 -6.00 -6.48 12.09
CA LEU A 107 -5.92 -5.40 11.12
C LEU A 107 -5.25 -5.95 9.87
N ALA A 108 -5.84 -5.71 8.70
CA ALA A 108 -5.22 -5.97 7.41
C ALA A 108 -5.21 -4.68 6.59
N LEU A 109 -4.04 -4.30 6.10
CA LEU A 109 -3.84 -3.15 5.22
C LEU A 109 -3.50 -3.65 3.82
N GLY A 110 -4.17 -3.14 2.80
CA GLY A 110 -3.89 -3.54 1.41
C GLY A 110 -4.27 -2.49 0.39
N LYS A 111 -3.73 -2.63 -0.82
CA LYS A 111 -4.12 -1.85 -1.99
C LYS A 111 -4.87 -2.76 -2.97
N VAL A 112 -6.00 -2.29 -3.47
CA VAL A 112 -6.78 -2.98 -4.50
C VAL A 112 -6.46 -2.34 -5.84
N GLN A 113 -6.08 -3.15 -6.83
CA GLN A 113 -5.81 -2.74 -8.20
C GLN A 113 -6.58 -3.64 -9.16
N GLY A 114 -7.71 -3.16 -9.67
CA GLY A 114 -8.65 -4.03 -10.40
C GLY A 114 -9.11 -5.17 -9.50
N GLU A 115 -8.87 -6.42 -9.93
CA GLU A 115 -9.17 -7.62 -9.15
C GLU A 115 -8.02 -8.07 -8.23
N GLN A 116 -6.85 -7.43 -8.31
CA GLN A 116 -5.68 -7.83 -7.52
C GLN A 116 -5.63 -7.10 -6.18
N LEU A 117 -5.57 -7.87 -5.09
CA LEU A 117 -5.31 -7.36 -3.75
C LEU A 117 -3.82 -7.53 -3.43
N ARG A 118 -3.14 -6.42 -3.18
CA ARG A 118 -1.79 -6.44 -2.59
C ARG A 118 -1.88 -6.11 -1.12
N VAL A 119 -1.71 -7.11 -0.28
CA VAL A 119 -1.56 -6.92 1.17
C VAL A 119 -0.23 -6.20 1.45
N ILE A 120 -0.31 -5.11 2.19
CA ILE A 120 0.85 -4.34 2.67
C ILE A 120 1.27 -4.88 4.04
N GLU A 121 0.31 -5.05 4.94
CA GLU A 121 0.57 -5.41 6.33
C GLU A 121 -0.61 -6.17 6.94
N LYS A 122 -0.32 -7.03 7.91
CA LYS A 122 -1.31 -7.64 8.81
C LYS A 122 -0.82 -7.54 10.26
N ARG A 123 -1.73 -7.20 11.18
CA ARG A 123 -1.50 -7.21 12.63
C ARG A 123 -2.57 -8.01 13.34
N ARG A 124 -2.19 -8.54 14.50
CA ARG A 124 -3.06 -9.36 15.34
C ARG A 124 -2.79 -9.04 16.80
N GLU A 125 -3.82 -8.62 17.52
CA GLU A 125 -3.74 -8.30 18.94
C GLU A 125 -4.68 -9.17 19.77
N ASN A 126 -4.17 -9.73 20.88
CA ASN A 126 -4.96 -10.56 21.79
C ASN A 126 -5.67 -9.70 22.82
N VAL A 127 -6.91 -9.32 22.53
CA VAL A 127 -7.72 -8.43 23.38
C VAL A 127 -8.50 -9.19 24.47
N ARG A 128 -8.95 -10.41 24.14
CA ARG A 128 -9.85 -11.21 24.97
C ARG A 128 -11.08 -10.40 25.41
N LEU A 129 -11.79 -9.83 24.45
CA LEU A 129 -12.95 -8.97 24.71
C LEU A 129 -14.12 -9.74 25.35
N GLY A 130 -14.27 -11.03 25.03
CA GLY A 130 -15.30 -11.89 25.63
C GLY A 130 -14.95 -12.46 27.01
N GLU A 131 -13.82 -12.08 27.59
CA GLU A 131 -13.47 -12.50 28.95
C GLU A 131 -14.47 -11.92 29.96
N GLY A 132 -15.14 -12.80 30.72
CA GLY A 132 -16.17 -12.42 31.69
C GLY A 132 -17.57 -12.24 31.09
N LEU A 133 -17.77 -12.57 29.80
CA LEU A 133 -19.06 -12.46 29.12
C LEU A 133 -20.13 -13.41 29.68
N GLU A 134 -19.76 -14.39 30.52
CA GLU A 134 -20.69 -15.22 31.31
C GLU A 134 -21.68 -14.37 32.13
N SER A 135 -21.24 -13.18 32.56
CA SER A 135 -22.09 -12.20 33.25
C SER A 135 -23.05 -11.44 32.33
N GLY A 136 -22.92 -11.62 31.01
CA GLY A 136 -23.67 -10.92 29.96
C GLY A 136 -23.17 -9.50 29.65
N VAL A 137 -22.02 -9.11 30.17
CA VAL A 137 -21.38 -7.80 29.92
C VAL A 137 -19.89 -7.97 29.64
N ILE A 138 -19.33 -7.07 28.82
CA ILE A 138 -17.88 -6.93 28.63
C ILE A 138 -17.30 -6.33 29.92
N SER A 139 -16.30 -6.99 30.50
CA SER A 139 -15.66 -6.51 31.73
C SER A 139 -14.94 -5.17 31.49
N PRO A 140 -14.82 -4.31 32.51
CA PRO A 140 -14.11 -3.03 32.39
C PRO A 140 -12.66 -3.19 31.88
N GLN A 141 -11.96 -4.24 32.34
CA GLN A 141 -10.60 -4.53 31.90
C GLN A 141 -10.55 -4.94 30.42
N ALA A 142 -11.52 -5.72 29.95
CA ALA A 142 -11.62 -6.09 28.54
C ALA A 142 -11.93 -4.88 27.64
N MET A 143 -12.85 -4.02 28.09
CA MET A 143 -13.20 -2.75 27.44
C MET A 143 -11.95 -1.87 27.27
N GLU A 144 -11.21 -1.63 28.35
CA GLU A 144 -10.00 -0.81 28.33
C GLU A 144 -8.94 -1.37 27.36
N ARG A 145 -8.69 -2.69 27.42
CA ARG A 145 -7.73 -3.34 26.50
C ARG A 145 -8.14 -3.19 25.05
N GLY A 146 -9.41 -3.42 24.72
CA GLY A 146 -9.90 -3.31 23.35
C GLY A 146 -9.81 -1.90 22.81
N LEU A 147 -10.19 -0.89 23.60
CA LEU A 147 -10.10 0.51 23.20
C LEU A 147 -8.66 1.01 23.08
N ARG A 148 -7.74 0.51 23.93
CA ARG A 148 -6.31 0.79 23.77
C ARG A 148 -5.80 0.27 22.43
N VAL A 149 -6.11 -0.99 22.09
CA VAL A 149 -5.71 -1.56 20.79
C VAL A 149 -6.31 -0.79 19.61
N LEU A 150 -7.56 -0.33 19.72
CA LEU A 150 -8.16 0.51 18.67
C LEU A 150 -7.45 1.86 18.54
N ARG A 151 -7.01 2.48 19.64
CA ARG A 151 -6.16 3.69 19.59
C ARG A 151 -4.84 3.41 18.87
N ASP A 152 -4.16 2.33 19.23
CA ASP A 152 -2.89 1.96 18.60
C ASP A 152 -3.07 1.71 17.08
N PHE A 153 -4.18 1.09 16.67
CA PHE A 153 -4.54 0.96 15.26
C PHE A 153 -4.88 2.29 14.60
N ARG A 154 -5.59 3.19 15.28
CA ARG A 154 -5.91 4.52 14.75
C ARG A 154 -4.65 5.32 14.45
N ASP A 155 -3.74 5.38 15.41
CA ASP A 155 -2.49 6.13 15.27
C ASP A 155 -1.65 5.57 14.12
N HIS A 156 -1.50 4.25 14.04
CA HIS A 156 -0.80 3.58 12.95
C HIS A 156 -1.43 3.84 11.57
N LEU A 157 -2.77 3.83 11.48
CA LEU A 157 -3.48 4.10 10.23
C LEU A 157 -3.38 5.58 9.82
N ALA A 158 -3.35 6.50 10.78
CA ALA A 158 -3.17 7.93 10.54
C ALA A 158 -1.76 8.24 10.00
N GLU A 159 -0.72 7.62 10.57
CA GLU A 159 0.67 7.75 10.07
C GLU A 159 0.81 7.30 8.60
N LEU A 160 -0.01 6.34 8.18
CA LEU A 160 -0.04 5.80 6.82
C LEU A 160 -1.06 6.49 5.90
N GLU A 161 -1.71 7.57 6.36
CA GLU A 161 -2.74 8.34 5.65
C GLU A 161 -3.90 7.46 5.14
N VAL A 162 -4.27 6.42 5.90
CA VAL A 162 -5.35 5.49 5.55
C VAL A 162 -6.69 6.10 5.94
N SER A 163 -7.46 6.53 4.95
CA SER A 163 -8.81 7.09 5.14
C SER A 163 -9.92 6.06 4.98
N GLU A 164 -9.73 5.04 4.15
CA GLU A 164 -10.72 3.99 3.90
C GLU A 164 -10.53 2.83 4.89
N ILE A 165 -11.37 2.79 5.93
CA ILE A 165 -11.33 1.79 7.00
C ILE A 165 -12.69 1.12 7.10
N ARG A 166 -12.70 -0.21 7.07
CA ARG A 166 -13.88 -1.02 7.35
C ARG A 166 -13.64 -1.85 8.61
N ALA A 167 -14.44 -1.67 9.65
CA ALA A 167 -14.35 -2.47 10.86
C ALA A 167 -15.57 -3.39 10.98
N VAL A 168 -15.34 -4.65 11.32
CA VAL A 168 -16.38 -5.66 11.43
C VAL A 168 -16.35 -6.26 12.84
N GLY A 169 -17.51 -6.34 13.48
CA GLY A 169 -17.71 -6.95 14.79
C GLY A 169 -18.43 -8.30 14.68
N THR A 170 -18.00 -9.25 15.50
CA THR A 170 -18.54 -10.62 15.53
C THR A 170 -19.39 -10.88 16.79
N ALA A 171 -19.37 -12.11 17.32
CA ALA A 171 -20.28 -12.61 18.35
C ALA A 171 -20.34 -11.77 19.63
N VAL A 172 -19.18 -11.37 20.18
CA VAL A 172 -19.11 -10.64 21.46
C VAL A 172 -19.97 -9.39 21.51
N PHE A 173 -20.10 -8.67 20.40
CA PHE A 173 -20.87 -7.44 20.34
C PHE A 173 -22.37 -7.65 20.14
N ARG A 174 -22.79 -8.84 19.69
CA ARG A 174 -24.20 -9.23 19.61
C ARG A 174 -24.72 -9.73 20.96
N GLU A 175 -23.84 -10.33 21.75
CA GLU A 175 -24.20 -11.00 23.01
C GLU A 175 -24.12 -10.07 24.24
N ALA A 176 -23.16 -9.14 24.27
CA ALA A 176 -22.95 -8.30 25.45
C ALA A 176 -23.99 -7.17 25.56
N ARG A 177 -24.65 -7.06 26.71
CA ARG A 177 -25.65 -6.00 26.97
C ARG A 177 -25.07 -4.59 26.92
N ASN A 178 -23.78 -4.42 27.26
CA ASN A 178 -23.06 -3.15 27.23
C ASN A 178 -22.17 -2.97 25.98
N ALA A 179 -22.37 -3.77 24.92
CA ALA A 179 -21.62 -3.60 23.68
C ALA A 179 -21.74 -2.18 23.11
N GLY A 180 -22.91 -1.54 23.27
CA GLY A 180 -23.15 -0.14 22.87
C GLY A 180 -22.12 0.85 23.41
N GLU A 181 -21.64 0.66 24.64
CA GLU A 181 -20.62 1.52 25.25
C GLU A 181 -19.27 1.39 24.56
N PHE A 182 -18.87 0.16 24.21
CA PHE A 182 -17.65 -0.10 23.43
C PHE A 182 -17.76 0.54 22.06
N LEU A 183 -18.88 0.34 21.37
CA LEU A 183 -19.11 0.80 20.00
C LEU A 183 -19.14 2.32 19.90
N SER A 184 -19.72 3.00 20.89
CA SER A 184 -19.68 4.46 20.97
C SER A 184 -18.24 4.96 21.05
N GLN A 185 -17.43 4.38 21.93
CA GLN A 185 -16.03 4.78 22.08
C GLN A 185 -15.17 4.38 20.87
N ALA A 186 -15.45 3.26 20.23
CA ALA A 186 -14.80 2.88 18.97
C ALA A 186 -15.12 3.87 17.84
N ARG A 187 -16.36 4.38 17.79
CA ARG A 187 -16.78 5.43 16.85
C ARG A 187 -16.07 6.74 17.09
N ASP A 188 -15.87 7.14 18.34
CA ASP A 188 -15.09 8.33 18.69
C ASP A 188 -13.62 8.22 18.24
N LEU A 189 -13.11 6.99 18.18
CA LEU A 189 -11.81 6.66 17.58
C LEU A 189 -11.87 6.51 16.06
N GLY A 190 -12.98 6.86 15.41
CA GLY A 190 -13.18 6.81 13.96
C GLY A 190 -13.44 5.42 13.37
N PHE A 191 -13.80 4.42 14.20
CA PHE A 191 -14.15 3.08 13.74
C PHE A 191 -15.66 2.87 13.76
N GLU A 192 -16.25 2.87 12.58
CA GLU A 192 -17.62 2.42 12.36
C GLU A 192 -17.65 0.89 12.29
N VAL A 193 -18.12 0.24 13.36
CA VAL A 193 -18.13 -1.22 13.46
C VAL A 193 -19.44 -1.77 12.90
N GLU A 194 -19.34 -2.47 11.77
CA GLU A 194 -20.44 -3.21 11.14
C GLU A 194 -20.59 -4.59 11.78
N PHE A 195 -21.81 -5.03 12.08
CA PHE A 195 -22.04 -6.41 12.48
C PHE A 195 -22.27 -7.31 11.28
N ILE A 196 -21.64 -8.47 11.32
CA ILE A 196 -21.92 -9.54 10.37
C ILE A 196 -22.58 -10.72 11.10
N SER A 197 -23.47 -11.43 10.42
CA SER A 197 -24.03 -12.68 10.91
C SER A 197 -22.97 -13.80 10.89
N PRO A 198 -23.17 -14.90 11.64
CA PRO A 198 -22.31 -16.09 11.54
C PRO A 198 -22.20 -16.64 10.11
N GLU A 199 -23.29 -16.58 9.34
CA GLU A 199 -23.34 -17.02 7.95
C GLU A 199 -22.51 -16.10 7.04
N GLU A 200 -22.63 -14.79 7.21
CA GLU A 200 -21.82 -13.80 6.48
C GLU A 200 -20.32 -13.93 6.83
N GLU A 201 -20.00 -14.18 8.09
CA GLU A 201 -18.63 -14.46 8.54
C GLU A 201 -18.07 -15.70 7.85
N ALA A 202 -18.83 -16.80 7.84
CA ALA A 202 -18.43 -18.03 7.16
C ALA A 202 -18.23 -17.82 5.65
N GLU A 203 -19.12 -17.07 4.99
CA GLU A 203 -19.00 -16.74 3.57
C GLU A 203 -17.73 -15.91 3.28
N LEU A 204 -17.49 -14.84 4.05
CA LEU A 204 -16.32 -13.98 3.87
C LEU A 204 -15.02 -14.74 4.12
N VAL A 205 -14.98 -15.62 5.12
CA VAL A 205 -13.84 -16.50 5.38
C VAL A 205 -13.60 -17.44 4.21
N ALA A 206 -14.65 -18.11 3.70
CA ALA A 206 -14.53 -19.01 2.55
C ALA A 206 -14.02 -18.28 1.30
N ARG A 207 -14.58 -17.08 1.01
CA ARG A 207 -14.12 -16.22 -0.10
C ARG A 207 -12.68 -15.79 0.08
N GLY A 208 -12.25 -15.48 1.30
CA GLY A 208 -10.87 -15.15 1.63
C GLY A 208 -9.89 -16.30 1.41
N VAL A 209 -10.29 -17.53 1.73
CA VAL A 209 -9.50 -18.74 1.45
C VAL A 209 -9.38 -18.95 -0.06
N ILE A 210 -10.50 -18.90 -0.79
CA ILE A 210 -10.51 -19.10 -2.24
C ILE A 210 -9.67 -18.05 -2.96
N SER A 211 -9.74 -16.78 -2.54
CA SER A 211 -8.95 -15.71 -3.15
C SER A 211 -7.46 -15.83 -2.87
N GLY A 212 -7.06 -16.41 -1.73
CA GLY A 212 -5.66 -16.67 -1.39
C GLY A 212 -5.03 -17.88 -2.11
N LEU A 213 -5.83 -18.71 -2.77
CA LEU A 213 -5.38 -19.87 -3.54
C LEU A 213 -5.19 -19.58 -5.04
N ARG A 214 -5.56 -18.38 -5.50
CA ARG A 214 -5.44 -17.95 -6.91
C ARG A 214 -4.13 -17.24 -7.22
#